data_AF-A0A849TZP8-F1
#
_entry.id   AF-A0A849TZP8-F1
#
_cell.length_a   1.000
_cell.length_b   1.000
_cell.length_c   1.000
_cell.angle_alpha   90.00
_cell.angle_beta   90.00
_cell.angle_gamma   90.00
#
_symmetry.space_group_name_H-M   'P 1'
#
loop_
_entity.id
_entity.type
_entity.pdbx_description
1 polymer ?
#
loop_
_entity_poly.entity_id
_entity_poly.type
_entity_poly.pdbx_seq_one_letter_code
_entity_poly.pdbx_strand_id
1 'polypeptide(L)'
;MHNDLDPLFHAINQIILGKPRQIRLAVCCLLARGHLLIEDIPGVGKTTLSHTLAKLLGLNYQRIQFTSDILPADIIGSSVFNGQTHSFSFHPGAIFNQMILADEINRATPKAQSALLEAMEEHQVTVEGKTYPLPQPFFVIATQNPVHQIGTFPLPESQLDRFLMRIELGYPDQRAEKALLSGQSRHDLIETLSVQLAPDRLQYLQKTVTQVHASDALLNYCLAIINYTRTSPDYPCGLSPRAGLALLTAAKAWAFMNQRDTVIPEDIQAVLASVAGHRLRAGHSNSEAIVQPILSNVAVL
;
A
#
# COMPACT_ATOMS: atom_id res chain seq x y z
N MET A 1 16.85 1.61 -18.82
CA MET A 1 16.52 1.69 -17.37
C MET A 1 15.06 1.42 -17.08
N HIS A 2 14.13 1.89 -17.92
CA HIS A 2 12.69 1.69 -17.71
C HIS A 2 12.15 0.26 -17.98
N ASN A 3 13.00 -0.67 -18.43
CA ASN A 3 12.61 -2.04 -18.78
C ASN A 3 12.68 -3.03 -17.60
N ASP A 4 13.18 -2.61 -16.45
CA ASP A 4 13.42 -3.49 -15.29
C ASP A 4 12.10 -3.95 -14.63
N LEU A 5 11.00 -3.24 -14.89
CA LEU A 5 9.68 -3.54 -14.32
C LEU A 5 8.86 -4.50 -15.19
N ASP A 6 9.18 -4.65 -16.48
CA ASP A 6 8.41 -5.51 -17.38
C ASP A 6 8.50 -7.00 -16.99
N PRO A 7 9.70 -7.55 -16.67
CA PRO A 7 9.80 -8.91 -16.15
C PRO A 7 9.03 -9.10 -14.84
N LEU A 8 9.08 -8.10 -13.96
CA LEU A 8 8.33 -8.10 -12.70
C LEU A 8 6.82 -8.16 -12.95
N PHE A 9 6.28 -7.28 -13.79
CA PHE A 9 4.86 -7.30 -14.14
C PHE A 9 4.44 -8.59 -14.83
N HIS A 10 5.27 -9.11 -15.74
CA HIS A 10 5.00 -10.37 -16.42
C HIS A 10 4.87 -11.52 -15.41
N ALA A 11 5.84 -11.65 -14.49
CA ALA A 11 5.83 -12.69 -13.47
C ALA A 11 4.63 -12.56 -12.50
N ILE A 12 4.29 -11.35 -12.06
CA ILE A 12 3.13 -11.15 -11.17
C ILE A 12 1.82 -11.56 -11.88
N ASN A 13 1.64 -11.17 -13.14
CA ASN A 13 0.42 -11.45 -13.91
C ASN A 13 0.24 -12.95 -14.23
N GLN A 14 1.29 -13.77 -14.15
CA GLN A 14 1.17 -15.23 -14.26
C GLN A 14 0.58 -15.87 -12.99
N ILE A 15 0.81 -15.26 -11.83
CA ILE A 15 0.31 -15.74 -10.54
C ILE A 15 -1.06 -15.15 -10.24
N ILE A 16 -1.22 -13.85 -10.44
CA ILE A 16 -2.42 -13.09 -10.12
C ILE A 16 -3.17 -12.78 -11.40
N LEU A 17 -4.19 -13.59 -11.67
CA LEU A 17 -4.90 -13.57 -12.94
C LEU A 17 -5.99 -12.50 -12.97
N GLY A 18 -6.10 -11.79 -14.10
CA GLY A 18 -7.20 -10.86 -14.37
C GLY A 18 -7.16 -9.55 -13.57
N LYS A 19 -6.02 -9.18 -12.97
CA LYS A 19 -5.90 -7.98 -12.11
C LYS A 19 -4.74 -7.03 -12.48
N PRO A 20 -4.50 -6.74 -13.78
CA PRO A 20 -3.33 -5.97 -14.19
C PRO A 20 -3.32 -4.54 -13.61
N ARG A 21 -4.49 -3.90 -13.47
CA ARG A 21 -4.58 -2.54 -12.91
C ARG A 21 -4.21 -2.51 -11.43
N GLN A 22 -4.72 -3.44 -10.63
CA GLN A 22 -4.43 -3.53 -9.20
C GLN A 22 -2.97 -3.86 -8.94
N ILE A 23 -2.38 -4.74 -9.75
CA ILE A 23 -0.94 -5.03 -9.70
C ILE A 23 -0.12 -3.76 -9.96
N ARG A 24 -0.47 -3.00 -11.01
CA ARG A 24 0.19 -1.73 -11.30
C ARG A 24 0.04 -0.73 -10.16
N LEU A 25 -1.13 -0.61 -9.54
CA LEU A 25 -1.34 0.26 -8.38
C LEU A 25 -0.52 -0.19 -7.15
N ALA A 26 -0.42 -1.49 -6.89
CA ALA A 26 0.40 -2.00 -5.80
C ALA A 26 1.89 -1.70 -6.01
N VAL A 27 2.41 -1.92 -7.22
CA VAL A 27 3.80 -1.57 -7.58
C VAL A 27 4.01 -0.05 -7.59
N CYS A 28 3.03 0.73 -8.03
CA CYS A 28 3.05 2.20 -7.94
C CYS A 28 3.22 2.65 -6.49
N CYS A 29 2.44 2.09 -5.58
CA CYS A 29 2.47 2.41 -4.16
C CYS A 29 3.86 2.11 -3.57
N LEU A 30 4.42 0.94 -3.89
CA LEU A 30 5.76 0.53 -3.48
C LEU A 30 6.85 1.47 -4.01
N LEU A 31 6.80 1.83 -5.29
CA LEU A 31 7.78 2.73 -5.92
C LEU A 31 7.68 4.17 -5.37
N ALA A 32 6.47 4.60 -5.01
CA ALA A 32 6.21 5.87 -4.34
C ALA A 32 6.56 5.85 -2.83
N ARG A 33 7.12 4.75 -2.31
CA ARG A 33 7.45 4.56 -0.87
C ARG A 33 6.25 4.72 0.06
N GLY A 34 5.05 4.41 -0.43
CA GLY A 34 3.84 4.40 0.37
C GLY A 34 3.51 3.04 0.95
N HIS A 35 2.46 2.99 1.76
CA HIS A 35 1.85 1.75 2.25
C HIS A 35 0.50 1.51 1.57
N LEU A 36 0.15 0.24 1.35
CA LEU A 36 -1.05 -0.16 0.61
C LEU A 36 -2.12 -0.69 1.56
N LEU A 37 -3.34 -0.19 1.43
CA LEU A 37 -4.52 -0.74 2.08
C LEU A 37 -5.37 -1.51 1.06
N ILE A 38 -5.75 -2.76 1.38
CA ILE A 38 -6.62 -3.60 0.56
C ILE A 38 -7.91 -3.87 1.31
N GLU A 39 -8.94 -3.10 0.99
CA GLU A 39 -10.30 -3.29 1.49
C GLU A 39 -11.02 -4.21 0.50
N ASP A 40 -11.37 -5.42 0.93
CA ASP A 40 -12.01 -6.39 0.03
C ASP A 40 -12.55 -7.58 0.80
N ILE A 41 -13.33 -8.40 0.12
CA ILE A 41 -13.81 -9.69 0.62
C ILE A 41 -12.67 -10.72 0.78
N PRO A 42 -12.86 -11.74 1.63
CA PRO A 42 -11.91 -12.85 1.76
C PRO A 42 -11.74 -13.64 0.47
N GLY A 43 -10.55 -14.22 0.26
CA GLY A 43 -10.30 -15.19 -0.82
C GLY A 43 -9.93 -14.60 -2.19
N VAL A 44 -9.83 -13.28 -2.34
CA VAL A 44 -9.53 -12.60 -3.64
C VAL A 44 -8.04 -12.47 -3.97
N GLY A 45 -7.18 -13.22 -3.28
CA GLY A 45 -5.75 -13.28 -3.58
C GLY A 45 -4.88 -12.20 -2.94
N LYS A 46 -5.32 -11.56 -1.84
CA LYS A 46 -4.53 -10.57 -1.08
C LYS A 46 -3.18 -11.14 -0.60
N THR A 47 -3.22 -12.30 0.05
CA THR A 47 -2.02 -13.01 0.53
C THR A 47 -1.14 -13.48 -0.62
N THR A 48 -1.76 -13.87 -1.73
CA THR A 48 -1.05 -14.25 -2.96
C THR A 48 -0.28 -13.04 -3.51
N LEU A 49 -0.90 -11.85 -3.55
CA LEU A 49 -0.27 -10.62 -4.02
C LEU A 49 0.95 -10.24 -3.18
N SER A 50 0.80 -10.16 -1.86
CA SER A 50 1.90 -9.79 -0.97
C SER A 50 3.05 -10.78 -1.04
N HIS A 51 2.77 -12.09 -1.00
CA HIS A 51 3.81 -13.11 -1.05
C HIS A 51 4.52 -13.14 -2.41
N THR A 52 3.78 -13.00 -3.51
CA THR A 52 4.35 -12.92 -4.88
C THR A 52 5.28 -11.72 -5.01
N LEU A 53 4.85 -10.54 -4.55
CA LEU A 53 5.68 -9.34 -4.58
C LEU A 53 6.96 -9.54 -3.75
N ALA A 54 6.86 -10.07 -2.53
CA ALA A 54 8.03 -10.29 -1.69
C ALA A 54 9.04 -11.24 -2.34
N LYS A 55 8.59 -12.36 -2.93
CA LYS A 55 9.46 -13.32 -3.62
C LYS A 55 10.14 -12.72 -4.85
N LEU A 56 9.39 -12.04 -5.72
CA LEU A 56 9.94 -11.43 -6.93
C LEU A 56 10.88 -10.26 -6.63
N LEU A 57 10.71 -9.60 -5.49
CA LEU A 57 11.55 -8.48 -5.05
C LEU A 57 12.71 -8.92 -4.14
N GLY A 58 12.77 -10.20 -3.75
CA GLY A 58 13.78 -10.71 -2.82
C GLY A 58 13.70 -10.07 -1.43
N LEU A 59 12.49 -9.71 -0.98
CA LEU A 59 12.27 -9.02 0.30
C LEU A 59 11.95 -10.01 1.42
N ASN A 60 12.50 -9.76 2.61
CA ASN A 60 12.09 -10.47 3.81
C ASN A 60 10.61 -10.21 4.08
N TYR A 61 9.84 -11.29 4.17
CA TYR A 61 8.38 -11.26 4.23
C TYR A 61 7.88 -11.77 5.58
N GLN A 62 6.96 -11.03 6.18
CA GLN A 62 6.25 -11.48 7.37
C GLN A 62 4.75 -11.20 7.24
N ARG A 63 3.94 -12.24 7.49
CA ARG A 63 2.50 -12.08 7.67
C ARG A 63 2.19 -11.93 9.15
N ILE A 64 1.41 -10.92 9.49
CA ILE A 64 0.86 -10.68 10.82
C ILE A 64 -0.65 -10.78 10.70
N GLN A 65 -1.23 -11.76 11.38
CA GLN A 65 -2.68 -11.89 11.49
C GLN A 65 -3.14 -11.04 12.67
N PHE A 66 -3.90 -9.97 12.41
CA PHE A 66 -4.44 -9.14 13.48
C PHE A 66 -5.65 -9.83 14.10
N THR A 67 -5.57 -10.09 15.39
CA THR A 67 -6.62 -10.68 16.21
C THR A 67 -6.95 -9.73 17.37
N SER A 68 -8.04 -9.98 18.08
CA SER A 68 -8.47 -9.10 19.20
C SER A 68 -7.49 -9.10 20.38
N ASP A 69 -6.67 -10.14 20.48
CA ASP A 69 -5.70 -10.40 21.55
C ASP A 69 -4.26 -10.03 21.18
N ILE A 70 -3.98 -9.65 19.92
CA ILE A 70 -2.63 -9.26 19.51
C ILE A 70 -2.15 -8.06 20.33
N LEU A 71 -0.93 -8.16 20.88
CA LEU A 71 -0.33 -7.11 21.67
C LEU A 71 0.54 -6.22 20.79
N PRO A 72 0.69 -4.92 21.13
CA PRO A 72 1.68 -4.06 20.48
C PRO A 72 3.07 -4.70 20.46
N ALA A 73 3.47 -5.38 21.53
CA ALA A 73 4.76 -6.06 21.64
C ALA A 73 4.99 -7.15 20.58
N ASP A 74 3.94 -7.84 20.12
CA ASP A 74 4.05 -8.85 19.05
C ASP A 74 4.38 -8.19 17.70
N ILE A 75 3.93 -6.94 17.53
CA ILE A 75 4.14 -6.13 16.34
C ILE A 75 5.51 -5.47 16.38
N ILE A 76 5.77 -4.66 17.42
CA ILE A 76 6.94 -3.77 17.51
C ILE A 76 8.14 -4.38 18.25
N GLY A 77 7.97 -5.51 18.93
CA GLY A 77 8.99 -6.15 19.74
C GLY A 77 8.94 -5.75 21.21
N SER A 78 9.73 -6.45 22.03
CA SER A 78 9.81 -6.21 23.46
C SER A 78 11.21 -6.52 24.01
N SER A 79 11.52 -5.95 25.16
CA SER A 79 12.72 -6.32 25.93
C SER A 79 12.43 -7.57 26.75
N VAL A 80 13.19 -8.63 26.54
CA VAL A 80 13.11 -9.87 27.32
C VAL A 80 14.31 -9.95 28.24
N PHE A 81 14.07 -10.28 29.51
CA PHE A 81 15.13 -10.49 30.47
C PHE A 81 15.85 -11.82 30.20
N ASN A 82 17.16 -11.76 29.94
CA ASN A 82 17.99 -12.93 29.82
C ASN A 82 18.60 -13.28 31.19
N GLY A 83 18.16 -14.39 31.77
CA GLY A 83 18.60 -14.86 33.08
C GLY A 83 20.07 -15.29 33.16
N GLN A 84 20.72 -15.59 32.03
CA GLN A 84 22.15 -15.94 32.00
C GLN A 84 23.04 -14.70 32.05
N THR A 85 22.67 -13.64 31.33
CA THR A 85 23.44 -12.40 31.24
C THR A 85 22.97 -11.34 32.24
N HIS A 86 21.89 -11.61 32.99
CA HIS A 86 21.20 -10.65 33.86
C HIS A 86 20.92 -9.30 33.17
N SER A 87 20.60 -9.35 31.87
CA SER A 87 20.40 -8.16 31.04
C SER A 87 19.12 -8.25 30.23
N PHE A 88 18.52 -7.11 29.93
CA PHE A 88 17.43 -7.02 28.96
C PHE A 88 17.98 -7.01 27.54
N SER A 89 17.54 -7.95 26.70
CA SER A 89 17.81 -7.99 25.26
C SER A 89 16.54 -7.66 24.50
N PHE A 90 16.67 -6.81 23.48
CA PHE A 90 15.55 -6.52 22.59
C PHE A 90 15.29 -7.70 21.66
N HIS A 91 14.05 -8.15 21.64
CA HIS A 91 13.55 -9.13 20.69
C HIS A 91 12.71 -8.40 19.65
N PRO A 92 13.16 -8.34 18.38
CA PRO A 92 12.45 -7.63 17.33
C PRO A 92 11.08 -8.27 17.07
N GLY A 93 10.06 -7.44 16.98
CA GLY A 93 8.71 -7.87 16.59
C GLY A 93 8.61 -8.18 15.10
N ALA A 94 7.40 -8.56 14.68
CA ALA A 94 7.16 -8.99 13.31
C ALA A 94 7.45 -7.90 12.25
N ILE A 95 7.38 -6.61 12.61
CA ILE A 95 7.60 -5.49 11.67
C ILE A 95 9.07 -5.29 11.26
N PHE A 96 10.03 -5.99 11.85
CA PHE A 96 11.44 -5.94 11.43
C PHE A 96 11.71 -6.79 10.17
N ASN A 97 10.78 -6.75 9.22
CA ASN A 97 10.87 -7.35 7.90
C ASN A 97 10.59 -6.30 6.82
N GLN A 98 11.13 -6.50 5.62
CA GLN A 98 11.05 -5.51 4.54
C GLN A 98 9.64 -5.41 3.92
N MET A 99 8.89 -6.52 3.91
CA MET A 99 7.49 -6.54 3.50
C MET A 99 6.62 -7.19 4.56
N ILE A 100 5.60 -6.45 5.01
CA ILE A 100 4.62 -6.90 5.99
C ILE A 100 3.25 -7.04 5.33
N LEU A 101 2.62 -8.21 5.47
CA LEU A 101 1.18 -8.36 5.29
C LEU A 101 0.51 -8.24 6.66
N ALA A 102 -0.13 -7.11 6.93
CA ALA A 102 -0.94 -6.89 8.12
C ALA A 102 -2.39 -7.26 7.81
N ASP A 103 -2.74 -8.52 8.07
CA ASP A 103 -4.03 -9.08 7.67
C ASP A 103 -5.11 -8.78 8.72
N GLU A 104 -6.25 -8.26 8.27
CA GLU A 104 -7.42 -7.93 9.09
C GLU A 104 -7.12 -6.92 10.21
N ILE A 105 -6.40 -5.83 9.89
CA ILE A 105 -5.94 -4.83 10.88
C ILE A 105 -7.06 -4.29 11.76
N ASN A 106 -8.28 -4.23 11.21
CA ASN A 106 -9.45 -3.76 11.93
C ASN A 106 -10.01 -4.79 12.92
N ARG A 107 -9.43 -5.98 13.12
CA ARG A 107 -9.81 -6.91 14.20
C ARG A 107 -9.03 -6.68 15.49
N ALA A 108 -7.90 -5.98 15.43
CA ALA A 108 -7.10 -5.69 16.62
C ALA A 108 -7.57 -4.44 17.35
N THR A 109 -7.17 -4.34 18.62
CA THR A 109 -7.43 -3.15 19.44
C THR A 109 -6.80 -1.88 18.84
N PRO A 110 -7.36 -0.68 19.09
CA PRO A 110 -6.78 0.57 18.63
C PRO A 110 -5.31 0.76 19.03
N LYS A 111 -4.89 0.21 20.19
CA LYS A 111 -3.49 0.28 20.64
C LYS A 111 -2.55 -0.52 19.74
N ALA A 112 -2.95 -1.74 19.34
CA ALA A 112 -2.16 -2.57 18.43
C ALA A 112 -2.13 -1.98 17.01
N GLN A 113 -3.26 -1.42 16.54
CA GLN A 113 -3.31 -0.69 15.28
C GLN A 113 -2.33 0.50 15.27
N SER A 114 -2.37 1.33 16.32
CA SER A 114 -1.45 2.47 16.46
C SER A 114 0.01 2.06 16.43
N ALA A 115 0.38 0.93 17.07
CA ALA A 115 1.75 0.46 17.11
C ALA A 115 2.33 0.18 15.70
N LEU A 116 1.55 -0.46 14.81
CA LEU A 116 1.94 -0.66 13.41
C LEU A 116 2.01 0.68 12.66
N LEU A 117 1.00 1.52 12.82
CA LEU A 117 0.84 2.77 12.06
C LEU A 117 1.84 3.85 12.43
N GLU A 118 2.26 3.90 13.70
CA GLU A 118 3.35 4.77 14.15
C GLU A 118 4.68 4.31 13.54
N ALA A 119 4.95 3.00 13.53
CA ALA A 119 6.15 2.46 12.89
C ALA A 119 6.18 2.70 11.38
N MET A 120 5.02 2.70 10.70
CA MET A 120 4.89 3.08 9.29
C MET A 120 5.27 4.55 9.04
N GLU A 121 4.87 5.47 9.93
CA GLU A 121 5.14 6.90 9.77
C GLU A 121 6.58 7.25 10.14
N GLU A 122 7.08 6.70 11.25
CA GLU A 122 8.38 7.07 11.82
C GLU A 122 9.54 6.27 11.22
N HIS A 123 9.27 5.15 10.55
CA HIS A 123 10.26 4.18 10.05
C HIS A 123 11.24 3.66 11.12
N GLN A 124 10.85 3.74 12.39
CA GLN A 124 11.61 3.30 13.55
C GLN A 124 10.65 2.98 14.69
N VAL A 125 11.15 2.25 15.69
CA VAL A 125 10.41 1.89 16.89
C VAL A 125 11.23 2.30 18.11
N THR A 126 10.60 2.90 19.11
CA THR A 126 11.25 3.15 20.41
C THR A 126 10.67 2.21 21.47
N VAL A 127 11.52 1.38 22.05
CA VAL A 127 11.19 0.47 23.16
C VAL A 127 12.11 0.79 24.33
N GLU A 128 11.54 1.12 25.48
CA GLU A 128 12.28 1.41 26.73
C GLU A 128 13.40 2.46 26.56
N GLY A 129 13.13 3.52 25.80
CA GLY A 129 14.07 4.61 25.56
C GLY A 129 15.17 4.30 24.54
N LYS A 130 15.18 3.12 23.91
CA LYS A 130 16.07 2.78 22.79
C LYS A 130 15.28 2.75 21.49
N THR A 131 15.82 3.43 20.48
CA THR A 131 15.22 3.49 19.14
C THR A 131 15.90 2.51 18.20
N TYR A 132 15.09 1.74 17.48
CA TYR A 132 15.51 0.72 16.53
C TYR A 132 14.97 1.08 15.14
N PRO A 133 15.83 1.27 14.12
CA PRO A 133 15.37 1.56 12.77
C PRO A 133 14.75 0.33 12.12
N LEU A 134 13.72 0.53 11.30
CA LEU A 134 13.13 -0.53 10.48
C LEU A 134 14.00 -0.82 9.25
N PRO A 135 13.97 -2.07 8.73
CA PRO A 135 14.74 -2.43 7.54
C PRO A 135 14.29 -1.62 6.32
N GLN A 136 15.20 -1.36 5.38
CA GLN A 136 14.88 -0.67 4.14
C GLN A 136 15.04 -1.60 2.92
N PRO A 137 14.11 -1.59 1.94
CA PRO A 137 12.83 -0.89 1.98
C PRO A 137 11.87 -1.49 3.02
N PHE A 138 10.93 -0.66 3.51
CA PHE A 138 9.86 -1.08 4.43
C PHE A 138 8.50 -0.85 3.75
N PHE A 139 7.78 -1.92 3.44
CA PHE A 139 6.48 -1.85 2.78
C PHE A 139 5.44 -2.65 3.56
N VAL A 140 4.28 -2.02 3.78
CA VAL A 140 3.17 -2.63 4.52
C VAL A 140 1.99 -2.72 3.56
N ILE A 141 1.50 -3.93 3.38
CA ILE A 141 0.21 -4.22 2.76
C ILE A 141 -0.72 -4.58 3.90
N ALA A 142 -1.68 -3.72 4.18
CA ALA A 142 -2.68 -3.97 5.20
C ALA A 142 -4.00 -4.37 4.56
N THR A 143 -4.76 -5.26 5.21
CA THR A 143 -6.10 -5.64 4.76
C THR A 143 -7.12 -5.28 5.83
N GLN A 144 -8.32 -4.95 5.39
CA GLN A 144 -9.46 -4.73 6.28
C GLN A 144 -10.63 -5.59 5.86
N ASN A 145 -11.36 -6.05 6.87
CA ASN A 145 -12.67 -6.63 6.69
C ASN A 145 -13.73 -5.51 6.58
N PRO A 146 -14.83 -5.74 5.86
CA PRO A 146 -15.95 -4.80 5.81
C PRO A 146 -16.45 -4.44 7.22
N VAL A 147 -16.78 -3.16 7.44
CA VAL A 147 -17.12 -2.58 8.75
C VAL A 147 -18.36 -3.22 9.42
N HIS A 148 -19.20 -3.91 8.63
CA HIS A 148 -20.40 -4.58 9.15
C HIS A 148 -20.13 -5.93 9.84
N GLN A 149 -18.88 -6.41 9.88
CA GLN A 149 -18.53 -7.63 10.57
C GLN A 149 -18.38 -7.40 12.09
N ILE A 150 -18.92 -8.33 12.89
CA ILE A 150 -18.83 -8.27 14.35
C ILE A 150 -17.36 -8.39 14.78
N GLY A 151 -16.96 -7.58 15.76
CA GLY A 151 -15.61 -7.64 16.34
C GLY A 151 -14.56 -6.84 15.57
N THR A 152 -14.96 -5.85 14.77
CA THR A 152 -14.03 -4.93 14.11
C THR A 152 -13.99 -3.55 14.76
N PHE A 153 -12.78 -3.00 14.91
CA PHE A 153 -12.46 -1.63 15.28
C PHE A 153 -12.07 -0.86 14.00
N PRO A 154 -12.93 0.04 13.49
CA PRO A 154 -12.62 0.79 12.27
C PRO A 154 -11.40 1.69 12.50
N LEU A 155 -10.56 1.83 11.47
CA LEU A 155 -9.46 2.79 11.53
C LEU A 155 -10.01 4.22 11.51
N PRO A 156 -9.61 5.08 12.46
CA PRO A 156 -9.81 6.51 12.36
C PRO A 156 -9.20 7.08 11.08
N GLU A 157 -9.69 8.21 10.61
CA GLU A 157 -9.20 8.80 9.36
C GLU A 157 -7.76 9.27 9.41
N SER A 158 -7.31 9.76 10.56
CA SER A 158 -5.91 10.08 10.78
C SER A 158 -4.99 8.86 10.62
N GLN A 159 -5.53 7.66 10.80
CA GLN A 159 -4.84 6.39 10.60
C GLN A 159 -4.93 5.93 9.13
N LEU A 160 -6.10 6.07 8.50
CA LEU A 160 -6.28 5.76 7.07
C LEU A 160 -5.39 6.63 6.17
N ASP A 161 -5.22 7.91 6.51
CA ASP A 161 -4.40 8.87 5.77
C ASP A 161 -2.91 8.46 5.69
N ARG A 162 -2.47 7.53 6.56
CA ARG A 162 -1.12 6.95 6.53
C ARG A 162 -0.89 5.96 5.40
N PHE A 163 -1.95 5.43 4.81
CA PHE A 163 -1.84 4.62 3.61
C PHE A 163 -1.77 5.53 2.38
N LEU A 164 -0.81 5.29 1.50
CA LEU A 164 -0.70 6.07 0.28
C LEU A 164 -1.88 5.75 -0.65
N MET A 165 -2.17 4.46 -0.81
CA MET A 165 -3.24 3.96 -1.67
C MET A 165 -4.16 3.01 -0.92
N ARG A 166 -5.46 3.10 -1.22
CA ARG A 166 -6.45 2.06 -0.96
C ARG A 166 -6.93 1.47 -2.28
N ILE A 167 -6.93 0.14 -2.39
CA ILE A 167 -7.41 -0.56 -3.59
C ILE A 167 -8.36 -1.71 -3.22
N GLU A 168 -9.13 -2.12 -4.22
CA GLU A 168 -9.98 -3.31 -4.20
C GLU A 168 -9.48 -4.27 -5.30
N LEU A 169 -9.31 -5.54 -4.97
CA LEU A 169 -8.95 -6.60 -5.92
C LEU A 169 -10.17 -7.12 -6.67
N GLY A 170 -11.30 -7.30 -5.98
CA GLY A 170 -12.54 -7.87 -6.48
C GLY A 170 -12.42 -9.35 -6.88
N TYR A 171 -13.51 -9.93 -7.37
CA TYR A 171 -13.48 -11.26 -7.96
C TYR A 171 -12.67 -11.28 -9.28
N PRO A 172 -11.99 -12.39 -9.61
CA PRO A 172 -11.43 -12.58 -10.94
C PRO A 172 -12.56 -12.64 -11.99
N ASP A 173 -12.25 -12.30 -13.24
CA ASP A 173 -13.17 -12.56 -14.35
C ASP A 173 -13.36 -14.08 -14.58
N GLN A 174 -14.38 -14.46 -15.34
CA GLN A 174 -14.70 -15.88 -15.59
C GLN A 174 -13.53 -16.67 -16.17
N ARG A 175 -12.68 -16.05 -17.01
CA ARG A 175 -11.55 -16.72 -17.64
C ARG A 175 -10.42 -16.94 -16.62
N ALA A 176 -10.11 -15.93 -15.83
CA ALA A 176 -9.16 -15.99 -14.73
C ALA A 176 -9.62 -16.99 -13.66
N GLU A 177 -10.90 -16.97 -13.29
CA GLU A 177 -11.47 -17.90 -12.32
C GLU A 177 -11.42 -19.34 -12.79
N LYS A 178 -11.78 -19.61 -14.05
CA LYS A 178 -11.63 -20.94 -14.66
C LYS A 178 -10.17 -21.41 -14.62
N ALA A 179 -9.21 -20.54 -14.92
CA ALA A 179 -7.79 -20.85 -14.87
C ALA A 179 -7.26 -21.08 -13.44
N LEU A 180 -7.88 -20.45 -12.43
CA LEU A 180 -7.60 -20.76 -11.03
C LEU A 180 -8.12 -22.16 -10.66
N LEU A 181 -9.35 -22.50 -11.07
CA LEU A 181 -9.97 -23.80 -10.80
C LEU A 181 -9.28 -24.97 -11.51
N SER A 182 -8.77 -24.75 -12.72
CA SER A 182 -8.07 -25.77 -13.51
C SER A 182 -6.55 -25.78 -13.31
N GLY A 183 -6.02 -24.84 -12.52
CA GLY A 183 -4.59 -24.59 -12.40
C GLY A 183 -3.93 -25.30 -11.24
N GLN A 184 -2.59 -25.19 -11.19
CA GLN A 184 -1.82 -25.60 -10.02
C GLN A 184 -2.06 -24.65 -8.83
N SER A 185 -1.75 -25.15 -7.63
CA SER A 185 -1.71 -24.36 -6.40
C SER A 185 -0.83 -23.12 -6.61
N ARG A 186 -1.38 -21.94 -6.29
CA ARG A 186 -0.64 -20.68 -6.41
C ARG A 186 0.54 -20.62 -5.44
N HIS A 187 0.43 -21.31 -4.31
CA HIS A 187 1.51 -21.42 -3.35
C HIS A 187 2.75 -22.07 -3.99
N ASP A 188 2.54 -23.21 -4.66
CA ASP A 188 3.60 -23.99 -5.30
C ASP A 188 4.25 -23.19 -6.44
N LEU A 189 3.44 -22.47 -7.23
CA LEU A 189 3.95 -21.57 -8.26
C LEU A 189 4.83 -20.47 -7.66
N ILE A 190 4.44 -19.88 -6.53
CA ILE A 190 5.22 -18.84 -5.86
C ILE A 190 6.57 -19.36 -5.37
N GLU A 191 6.65 -20.61 -4.91
CA GLU A 191 7.91 -21.23 -4.48
C GLU A 191 8.92 -21.40 -5.62
N THR A 192 8.43 -21.53 -6.86
CA THR A 192 9.30 -21.62 -8.05
C THR A 192 9.77 -20.27 -8.58
N LEU A 193 9.24 -19.16 -8.06
CA LEU A 193 9.62 -17.82 -8.53
C LEU A 193 11.05 -17.47 -8.14
N SER A 194 11.78 -16.90 -9.10
CA SER A 194 13.08 -16.28 -8.87
C SER A 194 12.93 -14.77 -8.75
N VAL A 195 13.84 -14.16 -7.98
CA VAL A 195 13.91 -12.70 -7.82
C VAL A 195 14.10 -12.04 -9.19
N GLN A 196 13.17 -11.16 -9.55
CA GLN A 196 13.20 -10.39 -10.81
C GLN A 196 13.77 -8.98 -10.60
N LEU A 197 13.61 -8.41 -9.40
CA LEU A 197 14.09 -7.07 -9.08
C LEU A 197 14.64 -7.04 -7.65
N ALA A 198 15.97 -7.07 -7.50
CA ALA A 198 16.61 -7.13 -6.19
C ALA A 198 16.33 -5.88 -5.32
N PRO A 199 16.41 -5.99 -3.97
CA PRO A 199 16.09 -4.89 -3.06
C PRO A 199 16.89 -3.61 -3.30
N ASP A 200 18.19 -3.71 -3.58
CA ASP A 200 19.04 -2.55 -3.87
C ASP A 200 18.59 -1.82 -5.15
N ARG A 201 18.18 -2.60 -6.15
CA ARG A 201 17.65 -2.05 -7.40
C ARG A 201 16.31 -1.38 -7.16
N LEU A 202 15.42 -1.98 -6.36
CA LEU A 202 14.15 -1.35 -5.97
C LEU A 202 14.39 0.00 -5.27
N GLN A 203 15.32 0.08 -4.32
CA GLN A 203 15.65 1.35 -3.65
C GLN A 203 16.18 2.40 -4.63
N TYR A 204 17.00 1.98 -5.59
CA TYR A 204 17.49 2.84 -6.66
C TYR A 204 16.32 3.37 -7.53
N LEU A 205 15.37 2.51 -7.91
CA LEU A 205 14.19 2.94 -8.67
C LEU A 205 13.33 3.92 -7.87
N GLN A 206 13.08 3.67 -6.58
CA GLN A 206 12.37 4.60 -5.70
C GLN A 206 13.05 5.98 -5.62
N LYS A 207 14.39 6.03 -5.62
CA LYS A 207 15.15 7.30 -5.69
C LYS A 207 15.00 7.97 -7.05
N THR A 208 14.89 7.21 -8.12
CA THR A 208 14.73 7.73 -9.48
C THR A 208 13.34 8.33 -9.68
N VAL A 209 12.29 7.71 -9.10
CA VAL A 209 10.91 8.22 -9.13
C VAL A 209 10.81 9.66 -8.60
N THR A 210 11.60 10.03 -7.58
CA THR A 210 11.53 11.40 -7.04
C THR A 210 12.03 12.45 -8.02
N GLN A 211 12.87 12.06 -8.99
CA GLN A 211 13.43 12.92 -10.03
C GLN A 211 12.49 13.13 -11.21
N VAL A 212 11.41 12.36 -11.33
CA VAL A 212 10.38 12.56 -12.37
C VAL A 212 9.82 13.97 -12.25
N HIS A 213 9.84 14.70 -13.37
CA HIS A 213 9.46 16.10 -13.40
C HIS A 213 7.93 16.26 -13.42
N ALA A 214 7.44 17.21 -12.63
CA ALA A 214 6.06 17.69 -12.69
C ALA A 214 6.12 19.18 -13.00
N SER A 215 5.50 19.59 -14.11
CA SER A 215 5.47 20.99 -14.54
C SER A 215 4.55 21.83 -13.66
N ASP A 216 4.74 23.15 -13.67
CA ASP A 216 3.89 24.08 -12.92
C ASP A 216 2.41 23.97 -13.33
N ALA A 217 2.12 23.72 -14.62
CA ALA A 217 0.77 23.46 -15.11
C ALA A 217 0.14 22.25 -14.40
N LEU A 218 0.92 21.19 -14.19
CA LEU A 218 0.47 19.98 -13.53
C LEU A 218 0.29 20.17 -12.02
N LEU A 219 1.15 20.97 -11.39
CA LEU A 219 0.98 21.38 -9.99
C LEU A 219 -0.31 22.20 -9.82
N ASN A 220 -0.59 23.11 -10.77
CA ASN A 220 -1.84 23.87 -10.79
C ASN A 220 -3.06 22.95 -10.98
N TYR A 221 -2.97 21.94 -11.83
CA TYR A 221 -4.03 20.94 -11.98
C TYR A 221 -4.27 20.15 -10.68
N CYS A 222 -3.21 19.71 -10.00
CA CYS A 222 -3.31 19.05 -8.69
C CYS A 222 -3.95 19.98 -7.64
N LEU A 223 -3.56 21.26 -7.61
CA LEU A 223 -4.16 22.27 -6.74
C LEU A 223 -5.63 22.52 -7.07
N ALA A 224 -6.01 22.52 -8.36
CA ALA A 224 -7.40 22.65 -8.78
C ALA A 224 -8.26 21.49 -8.27
N ILE A 225 -7.76 20.26 -8.36
CA ILE A 225 -8.40 19.07 -7.77
C ILE A 225 -8.60 19.26 -6.26
N ILE A 226 -7.52 19.61 -5.56
CA ILE A 226 -7.56 19.79 -4.09
C ILE A 226 -8.56 20.88 -3.71
N ASN A 227 -8.53 22.04 -4.38
CA ASN A 227 -9.43 23.15 -4.10
C ASN A 227 -10.88 22.77 -4.38
N TYR A 228 -11.16 22.09 -5.49
CA TYR A 228 -12.50 21.58 -5.80
C TYR A 228 -13.04 20.68 -4.69
N THR A 229 -12.22 19.76 -4.15
CA THR A 229 -12.65 18.91 -3.04
C THR A 229 -12.90 19.65 -1.72
N ARG A 230 -12.34 20.86 -1.55
CA ARG A 230 -12.52 21.67 -0.33
C ARG A 230 -13.72 22.62 -0.43
N THR A 231 -14.11 23.00 -1.65
CA THR A 231 -15.19 23.96 -1.89
C THR A 231 -16.48 23.30 -2.36
N SER A 232 -16.42 22.09 -2.92
CA SER A 232 -17.61 21.38 -3.38
C SER A 232 -18.44 20.89 -2.19
N PRO A 233 -19.78 21.04 -2.22
CA PRO A 233 -20.67 20.51 -1.20
C PRO A 233 -20.71 18.97 -1.17
N ASP A 234 -20.23 18.31 -2.22
CA ASP A 234 -20.22 16.84 -2.33
C ASP A 234 -19.20 16.19 -1.38
N TYR A 235 -18.23 16.96 -0.88
CA TYR A 235 -17.17 16.48 0.00
C TYR A 235 -17.20 17.22 1.34
N PRO A 236 -17.69 16.57 2.41
CA PRO A 236 -17.69 17.14 3.75
C PRO A 236 -16.29 17.46 4.29
N CYS A 237 -15.29 16.71 3.83
CA CYS A 237 -13.88 16.93 4.12
C CYS A 237 -13.08 16.82 2.82
N GLY A 238 -12.43 17.91 2.44
CA GLY A 238 -11.59 17.96 1.25
C GLY A 238 -10.19 17.38 1.48
N LEU A 239 -9.43 17.25 0.40
CA LEU A 239 -8.07 16.71 0.46
C LEU A 239 -7.12 17.57 1.30
N SER A 240 -6.36 16.93 2.17
CA SER A 240 -5.31 17.56 2.97
C SER A 240 -4.06 17.90 2.11
N PRO A 241 -3.14 18.77 2.58
CA PRO A 241 -1.85 18.96 1.93
C PRO A 241 -1.07 17.64 1.76
N ARG A 242 -1.14 16.75 2.77
CA ARG A 242 -0.55 15.41 2.70
C ARG A 242 -1.13 14.60 1.54
N ALA A 243 -2.43 14.67 1.32
CA ALA A 243 -3.09 14.01 0.19
C ALA A 243 -2.61 14.55 -1.17
N GLY A 244 -2.35 15.85 -1.27
CA GLY A 244 -1.77 16.46 -2.48
C GLY A 244 -0.35 15.96 -2.78
N LEU A 245 0.50 15.89 -1.76
CA LEU A 245 1.85 15.32 -1.88
C LEU A 245 1.81 13.83 -2.23
N ALA A 246 0.90 13.07 -1.61
CA ALA A 246 0.64 11.67 -1.91
C ALA A 246 0.23 11.47 -3.37
N LEU A 247 -0.69 12.28 -3.88
CA LEU A 247 -1.17 12.22 -5.26
C LEU A 247 -0.04 12.51 -6.25
N LEU A 248 0.75 13.55 -6.01
CA LEU A 248 1.90 13.90 -6.86
C LEU A 248 2.96 12.79 -6.87
N THR A 249 3.30 12.24 -5.70
CA THR A 249 4.31 11.16 -5.60
C THR A 249 3.84 9.89 -6.29
N ALA A 250 2.55 9.53 -6.14
CA ALA A 250 1.95 8.42 -6.86
C ALA A 250 1.92 8.65 -8.38
N ALA A 251 1.57 9.86 -8.83
CA ALA A 251 1.56 10.20 -10.26
C ALA A 251 2.97 10.12 -10.88
N LYS A 252 4.01 10.57 -10.15
CA LYS A 252 5.42 10.39 -10.55
C LYS A 252 5.81 8.92 -10.70
N ALA A 253 5.42 8.08 -9.73
CA ALA A 253 5.65 6.64 -9.81
C ALA A 253 4.90 6.03 -11.00
N TRP A 254 3.67 6.47 -11.28
CA TRP A 254 2.88 6.01 -12.41
C TRP A 254 3.50 6.39 -13.76
N ALA A 255 3.95 7.64 -13.91
CA ALA A 255 4.69 8.11 -15.09
C ALA A 255 5.96 7.29 -15.32
N PHE A 256 6.73 7.04 -14.25
CA PHE A 256 7.95 6.23 -14.29
C PHE A 256 7.67 4.79 -14.77
N MET A 257 6.62 4.16 -14.27
CA MET A 257 6.19 2.82 -14.73
C MET A 257 5.67 2.81 -16.17
N ASN A 258 5.34 3.97 -16.74
CA ASN A 258 5.00 4.15 -18.15
C ASN A 258 6.22 4.60 -18.98
N GLN A 259 7.43 4.47 -18.44
CA GLN A 259 8.69 4.81 -19.08
C GLN A 259 8.82 6.30 -19.44
N ARG A 260 8.21 7.18 -18.63
CA ARG A 260 8.27 8.63 -18.81
C ARG A 260 8.96 9.32 -17.64
N ASP A 261 9.79 10.30 -17.98
CA ASP A 261 10.49 11.17 -17.01
C ASP A 261 9.67 12.42 -16.63
N THR A 262 8.48 12.59 -17.23
CA THR A 262 7.56 13.70 -16.96
C THR A 262 6.16 13.18 -16.70
N VAL A 263 5.51 13.73 -15.68
CA VAL A 263 4.11 13.43 -15.35
C VAL A 263 3.17 14.13 -16.33
N ILE A 264 2.10 13.43 -16.72
CA ILE A 264 0.99 13.97 -17.52
C ILE A 264 -0.32 13.92 -16.71
N PRO A 265 -1.36 14.69 -17.06
CA PRO A 265 -2.61 14.75 -16.33
C PRO A 265 -3.25 13.36 -16.11
N GLU A 266 -3.16 12.48 -17.11
CA GLU A 266 -3.68 11.12 -17.07
C GLU A 266 -3.04 10.26 -15.97
N ASP A 267 -1.80 10.57 -15.55
CA ASP A 267 -1.15 9.88 -14.44
C ASP A 267 -1.83 10.19 -13.11
N ILE A 268 -2.15 11.48 -12.89
CA ILE A 268 -2.90 11.92 -11.73
C ILE A 268 -4.27 11.25 -11.71
N GLN A 269 -4.97 11.26 -12.84
CA GLN A 269 -6.29 10.66 -12.96
C GLN A 269 -6.26 9.14 -12.70
N ALA A 270 -5.23 8.44 -13.19
CA ALA A 270 -5.09 7.00 -13.03
C ALA A 270 -4.95 6.56 -11.55
N VAL A 271 -4.26 7.36 -10.74
CA VAL A 271 -4.04 7.07 -9.31
C VAL A 271 -5.05 7.77 -8.38
N LEU A 272 -5.85 8.70 -8.90
CA LEU A 272 -6.71 9.57 -8.09
C LEU A 272 -7.68 8.78 -7.22
N ALA A 273 -8.38 7.79 -7.78
CA ALA A 273 -9.32 6.97 -7.01
C ALA A 273 -8.63 6.26 -5.83
N SER A 274 -7.45 5.68 -6.07
CA SER A 274 -6.73 4.91 -5.06
C SER A 274 -6.12 5.79 -3.97
N VAL A 275 -5.70 7.00 -4.30
CA VAL A 275 -5.12 7.97 -3.35
C VAL A 275 -6.21 8.75 -2.62
N ALA A 276 -7.17 9.32 -3.34
CA ALA A 276 -8.16 10.24 -2.76
C ALA A 276 -9.37 9.52 -2.14
N GLY A 277 -9.73 8.32 -2.61
CA GLY A 277 -11.00 7.67 -2.24
C GLY A 277 -11.21 7.43 -0.74
N HIS A 278 -10.16 7.02 -0.01
CA HIS A 278 -10.25 6.81 1.44
C HIS A 278 -10.09 8.10 2.26
N ARG A 279 -9.76 9.22 1.59
CA ARG A 279 -9.57 10.55 2.21
C ARG A 279 -10.80 11.44 2.05
N LEU A 280 -11.60 11.18 1.01
CA LEU A 280 -12.80 11.93 0.67
C LEU A 280 -14.04 11.19 1.21
N ARG A 281 -14.66 11.78 2.23
CA ARG A 281 -15.86 11.22 2.91
C ARG A 281 -17.14 11.42 2.09
N ALA A 282 -17.25 10.85 0.90
CA ALA A 282 -18.38 11.10 0.00
C ALA A 282 -19.55 10.10 0.15
N GLY A 283 -19.68 9.39 1.28
CA GLY A 283 -20.80 8.46 1.53
C GLY A 283 -20.87 7.22 0.61
N HIS A 284 -19.97 7.11 -0.37
CA HIS A 284 -19.84 5.97 -1.25
C HIS A 284 -18.70 5.06 -0.79
N SER A 285 -18.87 3.75 -0.90
CA SER A 285 -17.79 2.78 -0.68
C SER A 285 -16.82 2.76 -1.87
N ASN A 286 -17.33 2.91 -3.10
CA ASN A 286 -16.54 2.81 -4.32
C ASN A 286 -15.71 4.07 -4.59
N SER A 287 -14.39 3.93 -4.52
CA SER A 287 -13.45 5.04 -4.70
C SER A 287 -13.49 5.68 -6.09
N GLU A 288 -13.85 4.94 -7.14
CA GLU A 288 -14.00 5.48 -8.49
C GLU A 288 -15.20 6.44 -8.56
N ALA A 289 -16.34 6.04 -7.97
CA ALA A 289 -17.54 6.88 -7.91
C ALA A 289 -17.29 8.20 -7.15
N ILE A 290 -16.47 8.15 -6.09
CA ILE A 290 -16.08 9.33 -5.30
C ILE A 290 -15.34 10.37 -6.15
N VAL A 291 -14.48 9.94 -7.08
CA VAL A 291 -13.61 10.84 -7.83
C VAL A 291 -14.15 11.23 -9.21
N GLN A 292 -15.16 10.53 -9.73
CA GLN A 292 -15.81 10.87 -11.01
C GLN A 292 -16.29 12.33 -11.10
N PRO A 293 -16.93 12.93 -10.08
CA PRO A 293 -17.29 14.35 -10.10
C PRO A 293 -16.07 15.27 -10.24
N ILE A 294 -14.94 14.92 -9.61
CA ILE A 294 -13.69 15.67 -9.72
C ILE A 294 -13.19 15.66 -11.17
N LEU A 295 -13.11 14.47 -11.76
CA LEU A 295 -12.61 14.29 -13.13
C LEU A 295 -13.48 14.98 -14.18
N SER A 296 -14.78 15.07 -13.92
CA SER A 296 -15.75 15.70 -14.84
C SER A 296 -15.76 17.22 -14.73
N ASN A 297 -15.50 17.79 -13.54
CA ASN A 297 -15.65 19.22 -13.27
C ASN A 297 -14.31 19.99 -13.23
N VAL A 298 -13.19 19.31 -13.02
CA VAL A 298 -11.87 19.96 -12.98
C VAL A 298 -11.20 19.81 -14.34
N ALA A 299 -11.17 20.90 -15.09
CA ALA A 299 -10.54 20.93 -16.41
C ALA A 299 -9.03 20.66 -16.31
N VAL A 300 -8.52 19.87 -17.26
CA VAL A 300 -7.09 19.75 -17.53
C VAL A 300 -6.67 21.02 -18.26
N LEU A 301 -5.83 21.83 -17.62
CA LEU A 301 -5.31 23.09 -18.16
C LEU A 301 -4.02 22.88 -18.96
#